data_AF-A0A151NAT1-F1
#
_entry.id   AF-A0A151NAT1-F1
#
_cell.length_a   1.000
_cell.length_b   1.000
_cell.length_c   1.000
_cell.angle_alpha   90.00
_cell.angle_beta   90.00
_cell.angle_gamma   90.00
#
_symmetry.space_group_name_H-M   'P 1'
#
loop_
_entity.id
_entity.type
_entity.pdbx_description
1 polymer ?
#
loop_
_entity_poly.entity_id
_entity_poly.type
_entity_poly.pdbx_seq_one_letter_code
_entity_poly.pdbx_strand_id
1 'polypeptide(L)'
;MSGAAEQASGRGCCGSLITYFTSAKFLLYLGHALSTWGDRMWHFAVSVFLVELYGNSLLLTAVYGLVVAGSVLLLGAIIGDWVDKNSRLKVARTSLVVQNASVIICGIILMLIFLFKAQLLTLYHGWLLTLCYILVITIANIANLASTATAITIQRDWIVVVAGEDRSRLADMNATVRRIDQLTNILAPLAVGQIMTFGSPVIGCGFISGWNLLSMCVEYLLLWKVYQKTPALALKSVSKVEETELKQLNLQKDKELKPTEGVQLIIDKDVAVVEPQREKEISCSSRIAEPFITFRDGWVAYYNQSVFLAGVIAARIGLWSFDLTVTQLLQENVIESERGIINGVQNSMNYLLDLMHFIMVILAPNPEAFGLLVLISVSFVAMGHIMYFRFAQKTLGKQLFVCSTPDPKATSPNSPSCNTSTV
;
A
#
# COMPACT_ATOMS: atom_id res chain seq x y z
N MET A 1 10.84 -32.21 47.61
CA MET A 1 10.51 -31.68 46.27
C MET A 1 9.41 -32.52 45.63
N SER A 2 8.17 -32.44 46.14
CA SER A 2 7.05 -33.27 45.64
C SER A 2 5.74 -32.48 45.66
N GLY A 3 5.69 -31.40 44.89
CA GLY A 3 4.53 -30.49 44.86
C GLY A 3 4.40 -29.61 43.61
N ALA A 4 5.32 -29.72 42.65
CA ALA A 4 5.28 -28.96 41.38
C ALA A 4 4.74 -29.78 40.19
N ALA A 5 4.61 -31.11 40.33
CA ALA A 5 4.21 -32.00 39.24
C ALA A 5 2.69 -32.06 39.02
N GLU A 6 1.88 -31.65 40.00
CA GLU A 6 0.43 -31.95 40.02
C GLU A 6 -0.45 -30.78 39.51
N GLN A 7 0.14 -29.63 39.16
CA GLN A 7 -0.60 -28.50 38.56
C GLN A 7 -0.71 -28.52 37.03
N ALA A 8 -0.11 -29.51 36.35
CA ALA A 8 -0.10 -29.60 34.89
C ALA A 8 -1.37 -30.23 34.28
N SER A 9 -2.14 -31.02 35.05
CA SER A 9 -3.19 -31.91 34.51
C SER A 9 -4.59 -31.27 34.39
N GLY A 10 -4.76 -29.97 34.66
CA GLY A 10 -6.08 -29.35 34.89
C GLY A 10 -6.54 -28.25 33.92
N ARG A 11 -5.74 -27.82 32.94
CA ARG A 11 -6.17 -26.77 31.99
C ARG A 11 -6.97 -27.37 30.83
N GLY A 12 -8.27 -27.54 31.04
CA GLY A 12 -9.21 -27.95 29.99
C GLY A 12 -9.17 -27.02 28.77
N CYS A 13 -9.61 -27.52 27.61
CA CYS A 13 -9.50 -26.86 26.30
C CYS A 13 -9.95 -25.37 26.32
N CYS A 14 -11.02 -25.05 27.04
CA CYS A 14 -11.53 -23.68 27.21
C CYS A 14 -10.48 -22.73 27.86
N GLY A 15 -9.73 -23.18 28.86
CA GLY A 15 -8.67 -22.39 29.48
C GLY A 15 -7.48 -22.13 28.55
N SER A 16 -7.16 -23.07 27.65
CA SER A 16 -6.16 -22.89 26.60
C SER A 16 -6.62 -21.83 25.59
N LEU A 17 -7.87 -21.91 25.12
CA LEU A 17 -8.47 -20.93 24.21
C LEU A 17 -8.50 -19.51 24.81
N ILE A 18 -8.94 -19.36 26.06
CA ILE A 18 -8.94 -18.06 26.76
C ILE A 18 -7.52 -17.50 26.90
N THR A 19 -6.53 -18.36 27.15
CA THR A 19 -5.12 -17.95 27.22
C THR A 19 -4.61 -17.47 25.85
N TYR A 20 -5.02 -18.12 24.76
CA TYR A 20 -4.70 -17.70 23.39
C TYR A 20 -5.34 -16.34 23.04
N PHE A 21 -6.66 -16.19 23.23
CA PHE A 21 -7.38 -14.95 22.91
C PHE A 21 -6.96 -13.75 23.77
N THR A 22 -6.37 -13.99 24.95
CA THR A 22 -5.81 -12.92 25.79
C THR A 22 -4.29 -12.73 25.63
N SER A 23 -3.65 -13.42 24.67
CA SER A 23 -2.24 -13.28 24.34
C SER A 23 -1.97 -11.95 23.60
N ALA A 24 -0.83 -11.31 23.89
CA ALA A 24 -0.41 -10.09 23.20
C ALA A 24 -0.33 -10.26 21.67
N LYS A 25 0.05 -11.45 21.18
CA LYS A 25 0.08 -11.79 19.75
C LYS A 25 -1.32 -11.69 19.11
N PHE A 26 -2.33 -12.28 19.75
CA PHE A 26 -3.71 -12.23 19.24
C PHE A 26 -4.32 -10.83 19.37
N LEU A 27 -4.10 -10.14 20.48
CA LEU A 27 -4.61 -8.78 20.69
C LEU A 27 -4.02 -7.78 19.67
N LEU A 28 -2.74 -7.93 19.29
CA LEU A 28 -2.11 -7.15 18.24
C LEU A 28 -2.71 -7.47 16.86
N TYR A 29 -2.92 -8.75 16.52
CA TYR A 29 -3.60 -9.13 15.28
C TYR A 29 -5.03 -8.58 15.19
N LEU A 30 -5.80 -8.63 16.28
CA LEU A 30 -7.17 -8.11 16.33
C LEU A 30 -7.19 -6.58 16.15
N GLY A 31 -6.31 -5.86 16.84
CA GLY A 31 -6.18 -4.41 16.68
C GLY A 31 -5.77 -4.01 15.26
N HIS A 32 -4.76 -4.68 14.70
CA HIS A 32 -4.31 -4.46 13.31
C HIS A 32 -5.40 -4.79 12.28
N ALA A 33 -6.16 -5.88 12.50
CA ALA A 33 -7.26 -6.27 11.62
C ALA A 33 -8.41 -5.25 11.64
N LEU A 34 -8.80 -4.76 12.82
CA LEU A 34 -9.83 -3.72 12.97
C LEU A 34 -9.40 -2.41 12.29
N SER A 35 -8.18 -1.96 12.56
CA SER A 35 -7.61 -0.73 11.99
C SER A 35 -7.55 -0.79 10.47
N THR A 36 -6.96 -1.87 9.92
CA THR A 36 -6.82 -2.06 8.48
C THR A 36 -8.18 -2.25 7.80
N TRP A 37 -9.14 -2.91 8.45
CA TRP A 37 -10.51 -3.01 7.95
C TRP A 37 -11.18 -1.64 7.84
N GLY A 38 -11.12 -0.82 8.91
CA GLY A 38 -11.67 0.54 8.92
C GLY A 38 -11.06 1.45 7.85
N ASP A 39 -9.74 1.41 7.69
CA ASP A 39 -9.03 2.18 6.66
C ASP A 39 -9.41 1.73 5.25
N ARG A 40 -9.44 0.42 4.95
CA ARG A 40 -9.83 -0.08 3.62
C ARG A 40 -11.28 0.26 3.29
N MET A 41 -12.19 0.24 4.28
CA MET A 41 -13.56 0.75 4.13
C MET A 41 -13.54 2.25 3.78
N TRP A 42 -12.82 3.06 4.56
CA TRP A 42 -12.79 4.52 4.41
C TRP A 42 -12.23 4.96 3.05
N HIS A 43 -11.06 4.43 2.65
CA HIS A 43 -10.44 4.77 1.37
C HIS A 43 -11.34 4.45 0.17
N PHE A 44 -12.01 3.29 0.20
CA PHE A 44 -12.96 2.92 -0.85
C PHE A 44 -14.20 3.81 -0.83
N ALA A 45 -14.79 4.05 0.34
CA ALA A 45 -15.99 4.87 0.49
C ALA A 45 -15.79 6.31 0.04
N VAL A 46 -14.72 6.98 0.49
CA VAL A 46 -14.37 8.35 0.03
C VAL A 46 -14.24 8.39 -1.48
N SER A 47 -13.58 7.41 -2.08
CA SER A 47 -13.42 7.34 -3.54
C SER A 47 -14.75 7.25 -4.27
N VAL A 48 -15.71 6.46 -3.76
CA VAL A 48 -17.07 6.34 -4.31
C VAL A 48 -17.87 7.63 -4.09
N PHE A 49 -17.85 8.21 -2.88
CA PHE A 49 -18.54 9.46 -2.58
C PHE A 49 -18.09 10.61 -3.50
N LEU A 50 -16.80 10.72 -3.80
CA LEU A 50 -16.28 11.78 -4.69
C LEU A 50 -16.76 11.63 -6.14
N VAL A 51 -16.91 10.39 -6.67
CA VAL A 51 -17.49 10.16 -8.01
C VAL A 51 -18.97 10.58 -8.04
N GLU A 52 -19.73 10.21 -7.01
CA GLU A 52 -21.16 10.53 -6.90
C GLU A 52 -21.40 12.04 -6.71
N LEU A 53 -20.51 12.71 -5.98
CA LEU A 53 -20.57 14.16 -5.79
C LEU A 53 -20.25 14.93 -7.07
N TYR A 54 -19.24 14.51 -7.84
CA TYR A 54 -18.80 15.25 -9.04
C TYR A 54 -19.56 14.87 -10.33
N GLY A 55 -20.36 13.80 -10.32
CA GLY A 55 -21.32 13.46 -11.38
C GLY A 55 -20.70 12.69 -12.54
N ASN A 56 -20.44 11.39 -12.34
CA ASN A 56 -19.93 10.42 -13.32
C ASN A 56 -18.57 10.74 -13.96
N SER A 57 -17.90 11.82 -13.55
CA SER A 57 -16.52 12.13 -13.91
C SER A 57 -15.57 11.69 -12.80
N LEU A 58 -14.44 11.08 -13.19
CA LEU A 58 -13.44 10.56 -12.26
C LEU A 58 -12.48 11.64 -11.72
N LEU A 59 -12.62 12.90 -12.18
CA LEU A 59 -11.68 13.99 -11.90
C LEU A 59 -11.43 14.19 -10.40
N LEU A 60 -12.49 14.29 -9.59
CA LEU A 60 -12.37 14.60 -8.17
C LEU A 60 -11.69 13.46 -7.40
N THR A 61 -11.98 12.21 -7.78
CA THR A 61 -11.34 11.00 -7.22
C THR A 61 -9.88 10.87 -7.66
N ALA A 62 -9.54 11.28 -8.89
CA ALA A 62 -8.17 11.30 -9.38
C ALA A 62 -7.31 12.38 -8.70
N VAL A 63 -7.88 13.58 -8.47
CA VAL A 63 -7.23 14.64 -7.66
C VAL A 63 -7.01 14.17 -6.22
N TYR A 64 -8.00 13.50 -5.60
CA TYR A 64 -7.84 12.90 -4.27
C TYR A 64 -6.70 11.86 -4.24
N GLY A 65 -6.66 10.95 -5.22
CA GLY A 65 -5.59 9.95 -5.35
C GLY A 65 -4.21 10.59 -5.54
N LEU A 66 -4.10 11.62 -6.37
CA LEU A 66 -2.86 12.39 -6.58
C LEU A 66 -2.37 13.03 -5.27
N VAL A 67 -3.26 13.67 -4.52
CA VAL A 67 -2.93 14.30 -3.23
C VAL A 67 -2.50 13.27 -2.19
N VAL A 68 -3.18 12.12 -2.13
CA VAL A 68 -2.84 10.99 -1.24
C VAL A 68 -1.47 10.40 -1.55
N ALA A 69 -1.19 10.07 -2.81
CA ALA A 69 0.11 9.52 -3.22
C ALA A 69 1.24 10.55 -3.04
N GLY A 70 1.00 11.80 -3.45
CA GLY A 70 1.98 12.89 -3.36
C GLY A 70 2.33 13.26 -1.93
N SER A 71 1.35 13.26 -1.01
CA SER A 71 1.61 13.56 0.39
C SER A 71 2.41 12.45 1.07
N VAL A 72 2.13 11.17 0.79
CA VAL A 72 2.92 10.04 1.32
C VAL A 72 4.34 10.05 0.77
N LEU A 73 4.53 10.37 -0.52
CA LEU A 73 5.86 10.49 -1.13
C LEU A 73 6.68 11.62 -0.46
N LEU A 74 6.08 12.81 -0.28
CA LEU A 74 6.78 14.00 0.22
C LEU A 74 6.97 13.99 1.76
N LEU A 75 5.99 13.49 2.50
CA LEU A 75 5.96 13.56 3.97
C LEU A 75 6.29 12.22 4.64
N GLY A 76 6.31 11.10 3.92
CA GLY A 76 6.53 9.76 4.49
C GLY A 76 7.87 9.62 5.22
N ALA A 77 8.95 10.23 4.71
CA ALA A 77 10.25 10.25 5.38
C ALA A 77 10.21 11.07 6.69
N ILE A 78 9.52 12.21 6.68
CA ILE A 78 9.36 13.10 7.87
C ILE A 78 8.51 12.39 8.93
N ILE A 79 7.46 11.67 8.51
CA ILE A 79 6.63 10.84 9.40
C ILE A 79 7.46 9.70 10.00
N GLY A 80 8.30 9.02 9.21
CA GLY A 80 9.21 7.98 9.70
C GLY A 80 10.16 8.50 10.79
N ASP A 81 10.90 9.57 10.50
CA ASP A 81 11.81 10.21 11.47
C ASP A 81 11.07 10.68 12.75
N TRP A 82 9.83 11.16 12.61
CA TRP A 82 8.98 11.49 13.77
C TRP A 82 8.56 10.27 14.59
N VAL A 83 8.22 9.14 13.94
CA VAL A 83 7.93 7.85 14.59
C VAL A 83 9.15 7.39 15.40
N ASP A 84 10.33 7.39 14.79
CA ASP A 84 11.57 6.87 15.38
C ASP A 84 12.07 7.72 16.57
N LYS A 85 11.92 9.05 16.49
CA LYS A 85 12.29 9.98 17.57
C LYS A 85 11.41 9.84 18.82
N ASN A 86 10.10 9.67 18.64
CA ASN A 86 9.15 9.63 19.76
C ASN A 86 9.11 8.26 20.47
N SER A 87 8.24 8.13 21.48
CA SER A 87 7.96 6.84 22.11
C SER A 87 6.81 6.13 21.40
N ARG A 88 7.00 4.85 21.05
CA ARG A 88 6.05 3.96 20.34
C ARG A 88 4.57 4.13 20.72
N LEU A 89 4.26 4.14 22.02
CA LEU A 89 2.89 4.31 22.51
C LEU A 89 2.31 5.71 22.25
N LYS A 90 3.13 6.77 22.41
CA LYS A 90 2.72 8.16 22.14
C LYS A 90 2.46 8.37 20.65
N VAL A 91 3.33 7.80 19.79
CA VAL A 91 3.17 7.80 18.34
C VAL A 91 1.84 7.13 17.96
N ALA A 92 1.67 5.84 18.30
CA ALA A 92 0.46 5.08 17.98
C ALA A 92 -0.82 5.76 18.48
N ARG A 93 -0.83 6.27 19.73
CA ARG A 93 -1.97 7.02 20.28
C ARG A 93 -2.26 8.31 19.52
N THR A 94 -1.23 9.07 19.15
CA THR A 94 -1.41 10.37 18.48
C THR A 94 -1.93 10.15 17.07
N SER A 95 -1.30 9.25 16.30
CA SER A 95 -1.72 8.91 14.94
C SER A 95 -3.17 8.40 14.90
N LEU A 96 -3.51 7.43 15.75
CA LEU A 96 -4.86 6.86 15.84
C LEU A 96 -5.94 7.90 16.21
N VAL A 97 -5.62 8.85 17.10
CA VAL A 97 -6.54 9.97 17.44
C VAL A 97 -6.70 10.94 16.28
N VAL A 98 -5.60 11.34 15.62
CA VAL A 98 -5.63 12.28 14.47
C VAL A 98 -6.39 11.67 13.29
N GLN A 99 -6.13 10.39 12.99
CA GLN A 99 -6.82 9.58 11.97
C GLN A 99 -8.34 9.61 12.19
N ASN A 100 -8.80 9.20 13.37
CA ASN A 100 -10.23 9.10 13.66
C ASN A 100 -10.93 10.46 13.76
N ALA A 101 -10.29 11.46 14.35
CA ALA A 101 -10.83 12.83 14.33
C ALA A 101 -11.01 13.33 12.89
N SER A 102 -10.03 13.07 12.02
CA SER A 102 -10.09 13.46 10.60
C SER A 102 -11.19 12.71 9.84
N VAL A 103 -11.34 11.39 10.05
CA VAL A 103 -12.42 10.58 9.44
C VAL A 103 -13.81 11.07 9.87
N ILE A 104 -14.00 11.41 11.16
CA ILE A 104 -15.28 11.90 11.68
C ILE A 104 -15.60 13.29 11.11
N ILE A 105 -14.65 14.23 11.13
CA ILE A 105 -14.85 15.58 10.59
C ILE A 105 -15.13 15.51 9.08
N CYS A 106 -14.38 14.70 8.33
CA CYS A 106 -14.60 14.50 6.90
C CYS A 106 -15.97 13.88 6.62
N GLY A 107 -16.40 12.88 7.41
CA GLY A 107 -17.74 12.29 7.32
C GLY A 107 -18.88 13.28 7.59
N ILE A 108 -18.73 14.15 8.60
CA ILE A 108 -19.71 15.22 8.87
C ILE A 108 -19.80 16.18 7.69
N ILE A 109 -18.67 16.61 7.12
CA ILE A 109 -18.64 17.51 5.95
C ILE A 109 -19.27 16.81 4.73
N LEU A 110 -18.92 15.56 4.43
CA LEU A 110 -19.52 14.78 3.35
C LEU A 110 -21.03 14.65 3.53
N MET A 111 -21.51 14.36 4.74
CA MET A 111 -22.93 14.27 5.07
C MET A 111 -23.66 15.60 4.81
N LEU A 112 -23.07 16.74 5.20
CA LEU A 112 -23.61 18.06 4.90
C LEU A 112 -23.65 18.35 3.39
N ILE A 113 -22.61 17.97 2.62
CA ILE A 113 -22.61 18.11 1.17
C ILE A 113 -23.73 17.27 0.54
N PHE A 114 -23.89 16.01 0.94
CA PHE A 114 -24.94 15.13 0.40
C PHE A 114 -26.36 15.64 0.72
N LEU A 115 -26.59 16.18 1.92
CA LEU A 115 -27.90 16.70 2.32
C LEU A 115 -28.25 18.05 1.70
N PHE A 116 -27.26 18.92 1.47
CA PHE A 116 -27.48 20.32 1.05
C PHE A 116 -26.83 20.68 -0.31
N LYS A 117 -26.54 19.68 -1.16
CA LYS A 117 -25.85 19.87 -2.46
C LYS A 117 -26.48 20.96 -3.33
N ALA A 118 -27.81 20.99 -3.42
CA ALA A 118 -28.54 21.95 -4.25
C ALA A 118 -28.40 23.39 -3.71
N GLN A 119 -28.53 23.58 -2.40
CA GLN A 119 -28.36 24.88 -1.74
C GLN A 119 -26.91 25.37 -1.89
N LEU A 120 -25.93 24.50 -1.63
CA LEU A 120 -24.50 24.81 -1.75
C LEU A 120 -24.07 25.19 -3.18
N LEU A 121 -24.74 24.67 -4.20
CA LEU A 121 -24.52 25.06 -5.60
C LEU A 121 -25.01 26.49 -5.88
N THR A 122 -26.17 26.86 -5.33
CA THR A 122 -26.75 28.20 -5.50
C THR A 122 -26.05 29.29 -4.68
N LEU A 123 -25.50 28.92 -3.52
CA LEU A 123 -24.76 29.84 -2.65
C LEU A 123 -23.41 30.23 -3.26
N TYR A 124 -23.12 31.53 -3.28
CA TYR A 124 -21.84 32.09 -3.77
C TYR A 124 -21.39 31.52 -5.14
N HIS A 125 -22.32 31.33 -6.09
CA HIS A 125 -22.03 30.79 -7.43
C HIS A 125 -21.26 29.45 -7.40
N GLY A 126 -21.49 28.61 -6.39
CA GLY A 126 -20.85 27.29 -6.24
C GLY A 126 -19.43 27.31 -5.63
N TRP A 127 -18.83 28.47 -5.36
CA TRP A 127 -17.51 28.55 -4.72
C TRP A 127 -17.46 27.88 -3.34
N LEU A 128 -18.58 27.92 -2.59
CA LEU A 128 -18.70 27.25 -1.29
C LEU A 128 -18.62 25.72 -1.42
N LEU A 129 -19.20 25.15 -2.49
CA LEU A 129 -19.11 23.72 -2.77
C LEU A 129 -17.67 23.30 -3.13
N THR A 130 -16.97 24.11 -3.93
CA THR A 130 -15.55 23.91 -4.25
C THR A 130 -14.67 23.96 -2.99
N LEU A 131 -14.91 24.91 -2.09
CA LEU A 131 -14.22 24.97 -0.79
C LEU A 131 -14.47 23.71 0.04
N CYS A 132 -15.71 23.21 0.08
CA CYS A 132 -16.05 21.97 0.78
C CYS A 132 -15.31 20.76 0.19
N TYR A 133 -15.15 20.66 -1.14
CA TYR A 133 -14.35 19.60 -1.77
C TYR A 133 -12.86 19.68 -1.41
N ILE A 134 -12.28 20.88 -1.39
CA ILE A 134 -10.88 21.09 -0.96
C ILE A 134 -10.69 20.66 0.51
N LEU A 135 -11.64 21.01 1.39
CA LEU A 135 -11.62 20.60 2.80
C LEU A 135 -11.73 19.07 2.96
N VAL A 136 -12.66 18.42 2.25
CA VAL A 136 -12.81 16.96 2.25
C VAL A 136 -11.51 16.26 1.83
N ILE A 137 -10.92 16.67 0.70
CA ILE A 137 -9.67 16.08 0.20
C ILE A 137 -8.52 16.31 1.19
N THR A 138 -8.39 17.51 1.75
CA THR A 138 -7.34 17.86 2.72
C THR A 138 -7.46 17.03 4.00
N ILE A 139 -8.67 16.90 4.56
CA ILE A 139 -8.90 16.17 5.81
C ILE A 139 -8.78 14.66 5.59
N ALA A 140 -9.28 14.13 4.47
CA ALA A 140 -9.07 12.73 4.09
C ALA A 140 -7.57 12.41 3.90
N ASN A 141 -6.78 13.35 3.37
CA ASN A 141 -5.34 13.21 3.27
C ASN A 141 -4.63 13.20 4.64
N ILE A 142 -5.08 14.03 5.59
CA ILE A 142 -4.58 13.98 6.98
C ILE A 142 -4.89 12.62 7.62
N ALA A 143 -6.09 12.08 7.41
CA ALA A 143 -6.46 10.73 7.86
C ALA A 143 -5.53 9.65 7.28
N ASN A 144 -5.24 9.72 5.97
CA ASN A 144 -4.33 8.80 5.28
C ASN A 144 -2.89 8.85 5.82
N LEU A 145 -2.35 10.05 6.06
CA LEU A 145 -1.00 10.21 6.63
C LEU A 145 -0.93 9.68 8.06
N ALA A 146 -1.98 9.88 8.85
CA ALA A 146 -2.08 9.34 10.20
C ALA A 146 -2.20 7.80 10.21
N SER A 147 -3.02 7.22 9.32
CA SER A 147 -3.06 5.76 9.08
C SER A 147 -1.67 5.22 8.71
N THR A 148 -0.98 5.88 7.77
CA THR A 148 0.38 5.51 7.35
C THR A 148 1.37 5.51 8.52
N ALA A 149 1.32 6.52 9.40
CA ALA A 149 2.12 6.58 10.61
C ALA A 149 1.82 5.44 11.60
N THR A 150 0.53 5.11 11.78
CA THR A 150 0.08 3.96 12.59
C THR A 150 0.61 2.64 12.02
N ALA A 151 0.49 2.43 10.70
CA ALA A 151 0.97 1.23 10.01
C ALA A 151 2.49 1.05 10.14
N ILE A 152 3.29 2.10 9.92
CA ILE A 152 4.75 2.08 10.12
C ILE A 152 5.09 1.66 11.56
N THR A 153 4.40 2.26 12.54
CA THR A 153 4.61 1.98 13.97
C THR A 153 4.30 0.52 14.34
N ILE A 154 3.19 -0.03 13.85
CA ILE A 154 2.80 -1.42 14.14
C ILE A 154 3.74 -2.40 13.43
N GLN A 155 3.97 -2.20 12.13
CA GLN A 155 4.68 -3.17 11.29
C GLN A 155 6.19 -3.22 11.56
N ARG A 156 6.87 -2.07 11.67
CA ARG A 156 8.33 -2.05 11.89
C ARG A 156 8.73 -2.28 13.34
N ASP A 157 7.91 -1.83 14.27
CA ASP A 157 8.32 -1.69 15.67
C ASP A 157 7.62 -2.70 16.59
N TRP A 158 6.28 -2.80 16.53
CA TRP A 158 5.54 -3.63 17.49
C TRP A 158 5.61 -5.12 17.16
N ILE A 159 5.54 -5.50 15.88
CA ILE A 159 5.66 -6.91 15.46
C ILE A 159 7.04 -7.47 15.85
N VAL A 160 8.11 -6.71 15.59
CA VAL A 160 9.49 -7.10 15.92
C VAL A 160 9.66 -7.31 17.43
N VAL A 161 9.20 -6.37 18.25
CA VAL A 161 9.31 -6.49 19.73
C VAL A 161 8.45 -7.62 20.30
N VAL A 162 7.28 -7.91 19.73
CA VAL A 162 6.38 -8.98 20.21
C VAL A 162 6.82 -10.37 19.68
N ALA A 163 7.60 -10.42 18.61
CA ALA A 163 8.27 -11.65 18.16
C ALA A 163 9.46 -12.01 19.07
N GLY A 164 10.26 -11.02 19.48
CA GLY A 164 11.51 -11.23 20.22
C GLY A 164 12.67 -11.61 19.30
N GLU A 165 13.63 -12.38 19.80
CA GLU A 165 14.81 -12.84 19.03
C GLU A 165 14.48 -13.99 18.05
N ASP A 166 13.30 -14.62 18.19
CA ASP A 166 12.85 -15.76 17.38
C ASP A 166 12.51 -15.35 15.93
N ARG A 167 13.49 -15.47 15.01
CA ARG A 167 13.28 -15.15 13.57
C ARG A 167 12.13 -15.92 12.92
N SER A 168 11.91 -17.19 13.29
CA SER A 168 10.79 -18.00 12.78
C SER A 168 9.43 -17.43 13.21
N ARG A 169 9.29 -17.06 14.48
CA ARG A 169 8.10 -16.42 15.02
C ARG A 169 7.84 -15.05 14.42
N LEU A 170 8.90 -14.30 14.10
CA LEU A 170 8.80 -13.02 13.38
C LEU A 170 8.26 -13.23 11.95
N ALA A 171 8.77 -14.23 11.22
CA ALA A 171 8.28 -14.59 9.89
C ALA A 171 6.79 -14.99 9.92
N ASP A 172 6.38 -15.86 10.86
CA ASP A 172 4.99 -16.24 11.08
C ASP A 172 4.08 -15.04 11.39
N MET A 173 4.59 -14.08 12.17
CA MET A 173 3.85 -12.87 12.51
C MET A 173 3.66 -11.96 11.29
N ASN A 174 4.71 -11.72 10.52
CA ASN A 174 4.65 -10.95 9.28
C ASN A 174 3.73 -11.61 8.24
N ALA A 175 3.83 -12.92 8.03
CA ALA A 175 2.96 -13.67 7.12
C ALA A 175 1.48 -13.65 7.55
N THR A 176 1.20 -13.63 8.85
CA THR A 176 -0.17 -13.53 9.37
C THR A 176 -0.73 -12.12 9.20
N VAL A 177 0.06 -11.08 9.47
CA VAL A 177 -0.34 -9.69 9.23
C VAL A 177 -0.57 -9.43 7.73
N ARG A 178 0.30 -9.93 6.85
CA ARG A 178 0.11 -9.81 5.40
C ARG A 178 -1.18 -10.49 4.91
N ARG A 179 -1.56 -11.64 5.49
CA ARG A 179 -2.85 -12.29 5.21
C ARG A 179 -4.03 -11.44 5.68
N ILE A 180 -3.93 -10.77 6.83
CA ILE A 180 -4.97 -9.83 7.31
C ILE A 180 -5.09 -8.64 6.36
N ASP A 181 -3.98 -8.03 5.93
CA ASP A 181 -3.97 -6.93 4.96
C ASP A 181 -4.65 -7.32 3.65
N GLN A 182 -4.40 -8.55 3.17
CA GLN A 182 -5.00 -9.05 1.95
C GLN A 182 -6.50 -9.32 2.11
N LEU A 183 -6.92 -10.02 3.18
CA LEU A 183 -8.34 -10.30 3.45
C LEU A 183 -9.16 -9.00 3.60
N THR A 184 -8.64 -8.02 4.34
CA THR A 184 -9.29 -6.71 4.50
C THR A 184 -9.38 -5.93 3.19
N ASN A 185 -8.34 -5.96 2.35
CA ASN A 185 -8.34 -5.31 1.03
C ASN A 185 -9.38 -5.90 0.03
N ILE A 186 -9.83 -7.13 0.25
CA ILE A 186 -10.91 -7.76 -0.53
C ILE A 186 -12.27 -7.46 0.08
N LEU A 187 -12.41 -7.74 1.39
CA LEU A 187 -13.71 -7.83 2.05
C LEU A 187 -14.27 -6.47 2.49
N ALA A 188 -13.41 -5.49 2.84
CA ALA A 188 -13.88 -4.17 3.26
C ALA A 188 -14.51 -3.36 2.11
N PRO A 189 -13.92 -3.29 0.89
CA PRO A 189 -14.59 -2.69 -0.27
C PRO A 189 -15.90 -3.39 -0.64
N LEU A 190 -15.95 -4.73 -0.53
CA LEU A 190 -17.18 -5.50 -0.76
C LEU A 190 -18.28 -5.10 0.23
N ALA A 191 -17.96 -5.03 1.54
CA ALA A 191 -18.89 -4.62 2.58
C ALA A 191 -19.42 -3.19 2.34
N VAL A 192 -18.54 -2.23 2.02
CA VAL A 192 -18.95 -0.86 1.67
C VAL A 192 -19.83 -0.86 0.42
N GLY A 193 -19.50 -1.64 -0.61
CA GLY A 193 -20.32 -1.77 -1.82
C GLY A 193 -21.75 -2.22 -1.51
N GLN A 194 -21.93 -3.20 -0.62
CA GLN A 194 -23.27 -3.64 -0.16
C GLN A 194 -23.97 -2.55 0.66
N ILE A 195 -23.27 -1.89 1.59
CA ILE A 195 -23.82 -0.78 2.39
C ILE A 195 -24.31 0.37 1.50
N MET A 196 -23.55 0.71 0.46
CA MET A 196 -23.91 1.75 -0.51
C MET A 196 -25.03 1.32 -1.47
N THR A 197 -25.20 0.02 -1.72
CA THR A 197 -26.25 -0.52 -2.61
C THR A 197 -27.61 -0.60 -1.90
N PHE A 198 -27.64 -1.00 -0.63
CA PHE A 198 -28.88 -1.16 0.14
C PHE A 198 -29.22 0.07 1.01
N GLY A 199 -28.24 0.88 1.36
CA GLY A 199 -28.41 2.15 2.04
C GLY A 199 -28.50 3.33 1.06
N SER A 200 -28.41 4.54 1.62
CA SER A 200 -28.11 5.76 0.86
C SER A 200 -26.66 6.20 1.12
N PRO A 201 -26.07 7.09 0.30
CA PRO A 201 -24.73 7.63 0.54
C PRO A 201 -24.59 8.30 1.92
N VAL A 202 -25.66 8.94 2.39
CA VAL A 202 -25.78 9.54 3.73
C VAL A 202 -25.70 8.47 4.83
N ILE A 203 -26.44 7.37 4.68
CA ILE A 203 -26.43 6.25 5.63
C ILE A 203 -25.06 5.55 5.61
N GLY A 204 -24.49 5.32 4.43
CA GLY A 204 -23.15 4.75 4.27
C GLY A 204 -22.08 5.61 4.92
N CYS A 205 -22.11 6.93 4.70
CA CYS A 205 -21.19 7.87 5.33
C CYS A 205 -21.31 7.83 6.86
N GLY A 206 -22.53 7.94 7.40
CA GLY A 206 -22.78 7.85 8.84
C GLY A 206 -22.35 6.52 9.47
N PHE A 207 -22.63 5.39 8.80
CA PHE A 207 -22.22 4.06 9.24
C PHE A 207 -20.69 3.93 9.29
N ILE A 208 -19.97 4.41 8.27
CA ILE A 208 -18.52 4.27 8.19
C ILE A 208 -17.82 5.19 9.20
N SER A 209 -18.29 6.42 9.41
CA SER A 209 -17.78 7.28 10.48
C SER A 209 -18.06 6.71 11.87
N GLY A 210 -19.26 6.14 12.09
CA GLY A 210 -19.60 5.46 13.34
C GLY A 210 -18.76 4.20 13.59
N TRP A 211 -18.50 3.41 12.55
CA TRP A 211 -17.61 2.25 12.60
C TRP A 211 -16.19 2.65 12.99
N ASN A 212 -15.62 3.68 12.35
CA ASN A 212 -14.28 4.15 12.68
C ASN A 212 -14.20 4.65 14.13
N LEU A 213 -15.19 5.43 14.61
CA LEU A 213 -15.25 5.86 16.02
C LEU A 213 -15.33 4.68 17.01
N LEU A 214 -16.07 3.61 16.68
CA LEU A 214 -16.14 2.42 17.52
C LEU A 214 -14.82 1.62 17.48
N SER A 215 -14.25 1.44 16.29
CA SER A 215 -12.97 0.75 16.05
C SER A 215 -11.85 1.45 16.81
N MET A 216 -11.78 2.78 16.76
CA MET A 216 -10.89 3.65 17.54
C MET A 216 -10.90 3.29 19.03
N CYS A 217 -12.09 3.23 19.64
CA CYS A 217 -12.24 2.95 21.07
C CYS A 217 -11.74 1.54 21.41
N VAL A 218 -12.05 0.55 20.58
CA VAL A 218 -11.59 -0.83 20.76
C VAL A 218 -10.08 -0.95 20.57
N GLU A 219 -9.52 -0.39 19.49
CA GLU A 219 -8.09 -0.37 19.20
C GLU A 219 -7.30 0.33 20.30
N TYR A 220 -7.75 1.48 20.79
CA TYR A 220 -7.11 2.19 21.90
C TYR A 220 -7.01 1.31 23.16
N LEU A 221 -8.10 0.62 23.52
CA LEU A 221 -8.13 -0.32 24.65
C LEU A 221 -7.27 -1.56 24.41
N LEU A 222 -7.23 -2.10 23.18
CA LEU A 222 -6.38 -3.23 22.81
C LEU A 222 -4.89 -2.86 22.87
N LEU A 223 -4.48 -1.74 22.28
CA LEU A 223 -3.10 -1.24 22.30
C LEU A 223 -2.63 -0.95 23.74
N TRP A 224 -3.48 -0.35 24.57
CA TRP A 224 -3.22 -0.15 25.99
C TRP A 224 -3.02 -1.49 26.74
N LYS A 225 -3.86 -2.48 26.47
CA LYS A 225 -3.78 -3.82 27.08
C LYS A 225 -2.55 -4.62 26.62
N VAL A 226 -2.16 -4.48 25.34
CA VAL A 226 -0.91 -5.06 24.80
C VAL A 226 0.30 -4.41 25.46
N TYR A 227 0.30 -3.08 25.60
CA TYR A 227 1.37 -2.34 26.29
C TYR A 227 1.53 -2.78 27.76
N GLN A 228 0.42 -2.95 28.50
CA GLN A 228 0.46 -3.47 29.87
C GLN A 228 0.97 -4.91 29.97
N LYS A 229 0.69 -5.76 28.97
CA LYS A 229 1.11 -7.18 28.98
C LYS A 229 2.56 -7.42 28.55
N THR A 230 3.15 -6.51 27.78
CA THR A 230 4.52 -6.64 27.26
C THR A 230 5.35 -5.43 27.72
N PRO A 231 5.91 -5.42 28.95
CA PRO A 231 6.69 -4.28 29.45
C PRO A 231 7.96 -3.99 28.64
N ALA A 232 8.43 -4.93 27.80
CA ALA A 232 9.46 -4.68 26.79
C ALA A 232 9.04 -3.65 25.72
N LEU A 233 7.75 -3.34 25.54
CA LEU A 233 7.26 -2.22 24.72
C LEU A 233 7.40 -0.87 25.44
N ALA A 234 7.47 -0.87 26.78
CA ALA A 234 7.64 0.34 27.59
C ALA A 234 9.11 0.80 27.66
N LEU A 235 10.02 -0.17 27.69
CA LEU A 235 11.45 0.07 27.50
C LEU A 235 11.72 0.41 26.03
N LYS A 236 11.75 1.71 25.68
CA LYS A 236 12.52 2.16 24.52
C LYS A 236 13.98 1.81 24.82
N SER A 237 14.49 0.76 24.19
CA SER A 237 15.88 0.34 24.31
C SER A 237 16.78 1.43 23.72
N VAL A 238 17.17 2.40 24.54
CA VAL A 238 18.31 3.27 24.28
C VAL A 238 19.57 2.42 24.45
N SER A 239 19.83 1.60 23.43
CA SER A 239 21.06 0.83 23.25
C SER A 239 21.19 0.51 21.76
N LYS A 240 22.12 1.19 21.08
CA LYS A 240 23.54 0.80 20.98
C LYS A 240 23.76 -0.32 19.96
N VAL A 241 23.60 0.02 18.68
CA VAL A 241 24.32 -0.64 17.56
C VAL A 241 24.92 0.40 16.59
N GLU A 242 24.52 1.69 16.64
CA GLU A 242 24.84 2.68 15.59
C GLU A 242 25.84 3.79 16.00
N GLU A 243 26.65 3.60 17.05
CA GLU A 243 27.68 4.60 17.43
C GLU A 243 29.08 4.04 17.69
N THR A 244 29.37 2.79 17.28
CA THR A 244 30.69 2.17 17.48
C THR A 244 31.41 1.80 16.17
N GLU A 245 30.67 1.56 15.08
CA GLU A 245 31.26 1.32 13.75
C GLU A 245 31.65 2.63 13.02
N LEU A 246 30.88 3.70 13.19
CA LEU A 246 31.06 4.97 12.45
C LEU A 246 32.28 5.82 12.88
N LYS A 247 33.21 5.25 13.68
CA LYS A 247 34.44 5.93 14.15
C LYS A 247 35.74 5.24 13.72
N GLN A 248 35.70 4.11 12.99
CA GLN A 248 36.93 3.41 12.55
C GLN A 248 37.42 3.67 11.12
N LEU A 249 36.66 4.38 10.27
CA LEU A 249 37.09 4.69 8.89
C LEU A 249 37.70 6.10 8.70
N ASN A 250 37.94 6.85 9.78
CA ASN A 250 38.36 8.26 9.72
C ASN A 250 39.82 8.51 10.12
N LEU A 251 40.73 7.53 9.90
CA LEU A 251 42.17 7.78 10.10
C LEU A 251 43.11 6.98 9.18
N GLN A 252 42.99 7.15 7.85
CA GLN A 252 44.16 6.95 7.01
C GLN A 252 44.28 7.90 5.79
N LYS A 253 44.86 9.07 6.09
CA LYS A 253 45.94 9.73 5.33
C LYS A 253 45.58 10.72 4.19
N ASP A 254 45.96 11.97 4.46
CA ASP A 254 46.07 13.14 3.59
C ASP A 254 47.02 13.04 2.38
N LYS A 255 46.94 14.08 1.52
CA LYS A 255 47.96 14.67 0.59
C LYS A 255 48.09 14.02 -0.82
N GLU A 256 48.19 14.75 -1.95
CA GLU A 256 48.41 16.20 -2.24
C GLU A 256 47.46 16.80 -3.34
N LEU A 257 47.90 17.78 -4.15
CA LEU A 257 47.14 18.99 -4.53
C LEU A 257 47.42 19.52 -5.97
N LYS A 258 46.35 19.97 -6.69
CA LYS A 258 46.31 20.95 -7.85
C LYS A 258 46.91 20.54 -9.23
N PRO A 259 46.66 21.28 -10.35
CA PRO A 259 45.58 22.27 -10.64
C PRO A 259 44.88 22.18 -12.04
N THR A 260 43.66 22.76 -12.11
CA THR A 260 43.03 23.58 -13.20
C THR A 260 43.17 23.27 -14.71
N GLU A 261 42.02 23.17 -15.42
CA GLU A 261 41.76 23.82 -16.73
C GLU A 261 40.23 23.94 -17.04
N GLY A 262 39.86 24.82 -17.98
CA GLY A 262 38.51 25.37 -18.27
C GLY A 262 37.41 24.42 -18.83
N VAL A 263 36.25 24.87 -19.33
CA VAL A 263 35.96 26.06 -20.18
C VAL A 263 34.45 26.45 -20.16
N GLN A 264 34.18 27.76 -20.04
CA GLN A 264 33.11 28.62 -20.63
C GLN A 264 31.57 28.36 -20.52
N LEU A 265 30.84 29.44 -20.19
CA LEU A 265 29.40 29.69 -20.38
C LEU A 265 29.14 30.61 -21.60
N ILE A 266 28.00 30.48 -22.31
CA ILE A 266 27.43 31.56 -23.15
C ILE A 266 25.88 31.61 -23.10
N ILE A 267 25.36 32.84 -23.05
CA ILE A 267 24.02 33.30 -23.44
C ILE A 267 24.28 34.58 -24.27
N ASP A 268 23.74 34.77 -25.50
CA ASP A 268 22.52 35.53 -25.90
C ASP A 268 22.55 35.57 -27.48
N LYS A 269 21.57 35.95 -28.31
CA LYS A 269 20.19 36.47 -28.12
C LYS A 269 19.28 36.25 -29.37
N ASP A 270 17.99 36.52 -29.15
CA ASP A 270 16.79 36.84 -29.97
C ASP A 270 16.78 37.28 -31.46
N VAL A 271 15.58 37.02 -32.04
CA VAL A 271 14.72 37.83 -32.96
C VAL A 271 14.64 37.55 -34.49
N ALA A 272 13.54 36.85 -34.85
CA ALA A 272 12.51 37.08 -35.91
C ALA A 272 12.91 37.27 -37.42
N VAL A 273 12.08 37.08 -38.46
CA VAL A 273 10.63 36.83 -38.69
C VAL A 273 10.49 35.88 -39.92
N VAL A 274 9.31 35.26 -40.14
CA VAL A 274 8.57 35.05 -41.44
C VAL A 274 7.86 33.69 -41.51
N GLU A 275 6.54 33.72 -41.76
CA GLU A 275 5.71 32.56 -42.07
C GLU A 275 5.99 32.00 -43.47
N PRO A 276 5.73 30.69 -43.66
CA PRO A 276 4.79 30.37 -44.73
C PRO A 276 3.63 29.48 -44.25
N GLN A 277 2.51 29.62 -44.96
CA GLN A 277 1.27 28.90 -44.75
C GLN A 277 1.48 27.38 -44.81
N ARG A 278 0.91 26.63 -43.86
CA ARG A 278 0.74 25.17 -43.98
C ARG A 278 -0.72 24.85 -44.30
N GLU A 279 -0.94 24.42 -45.54
CA GLU A 279 -2.23 23.94 -46.01
C GLU A 279 -2.66 22.64 -45.31
N LYS A 280 -3.95 22.30 -45.42
CA LYS A 280 -4.56 21.13 -44.79
C LYS A 280 -4.03 19.81 -45.38
N GLU A 281 -3.21 19.07 -44.63
CA GLU A 281 -3.03 17.62 -44.87
C GLU A 281 -3.98 16.79 -43.98
N ILE A 282 -5.16 16.48 -44.51
CA ILE A 282 -6.11 15.53 -43.92
C ILE A 282 -6.05 14.23 -44.74
N SER A 283 -5.27 13.23 -44.30
CA SER A 283 -5.38 11.85 -44.82
C SER A 283 -4.63 10.78 -43.99
N CYS A 284 -3.43 11.09 -43.47
CA CYS A 284 -2.61 10.07 -42.79
C CYS A 284 -2.99 9.87 -41.31
N SER A 285 -3.33 10.96 -40.59
CA SER A 285 -3.68 10.90 -39.16
C SER A 285 -4.99 10.13 -38.89
N SER A 286 -5.96 10.15 -39.81
CA SER A 286 -7.21 9.38 -39.69
C SER A 286 -6.97 7.87 -39.71
N ARG A 287 -6.11 7.37 -40.61
CA ARG A 287 -5.79 5.93 -40.69
C ARG A 287 -5.04 5.40 -39.48
N ILE A 288 -4.21 6.23 -38.83
CA ILE A 288 -3.56 5.87 -37.57
C ILE A 288 -4.56 5.93 -36.40
N ALA A 289 -5.57 6.81 -36.46
CA ALA A 289 -6.62 6.92 -35.45
C ALA A 289 -7.71 5.84 -35.54
N GLU A 290 -7.97 5.26 -36.71
CA GLU A 290 -9.00 4.23 -36.95
C GLU A 290 -8.98 3.06 -35.91
N PRO A 291 -7.83 2.44 -35.59
CA PRO A 291 -7.76 1.42 -34.54
C PRO A 291 -8.10 1.94 -33.13
N PHE A 292 -7.68 3.16 -32.79
CA PHE A 292 -7.96 3.77 -31.49
C PHE A 292 -9.43 4.17 -31.34
N ILE A 293 -10.06 4.66 -32.41
CA ILE A 293 -11.50 4.95 -32.46
C ILE A 293 -12.29 3.65 -32.30
N THR A 294 -11.95 2.62 -33.08
CA THR A 294 -12.58 1.29 -33.00
C THR A 294 -12.44 0.69 -31.59
N PHE A 295 -11.26 0.83 -30.97
CA PHE A 295 -11.04 0.37 -29.60
C PHE A 295 -11.86 1.18 -28.58
N ARG A 296 -11.92 2.51 -28.71
CA ARG A 296 -12.74 3.37 -27.84
C ARG A 296 -14.21 2.99 -27.92
N ASP A 297 -14.72 2.77 -29.13
CA ASP A 297 -16.14 2.43 -29.34
C ASP A 297 -16.45 1.02 -28.79
N GLY A 298 -15.52 0.07 -28.95
CA GLY A 298 -15.57 -1.24 -28.30
C GLY A 298 -15.44 -1.18 -26.76
N TRP A 299 -14.64 -0.26 -26.22
CA TRP A 299 -14.53 0.01 -24.79
C TRP A 299 -15.85 0.54 -24.22
N VAL A 300 -16.49 1.50 -24.89
CA VAL A 300 -17.81 2.02 -24.49
C VAL A 300 -18.87 0.92 -24.55
N ALA A 301 -18.83 0.03 -25.55
CA ALA A 301 -19.72 -1.13 -25.59
C ALA A 301 -19.47 -2.12 -24.42
N TYR A 302 -18.21 -2.41 -24.09
CA TYR A 302 -17.84 -3.28 -22.97
C TYR A 302 -18.24 -2.69 -21.60
N TYR A 303 -17.96 -1.39 -21.39
CA TYR A 303 -18.26 -0.66 -20.15
C TYR A 303 -19.75 -0.69 -19.78
N ASN A 304 -20.62 -0.60 -20.78
CA ASN A 304 -22.08 -0.62 -20.58
C ASN A 304 -22.66 -2.03 -20.31
N GLN A 305 -21.86 -3.10 -20.40
CA GLN A 305 -22.32 -4.47 -20.19
C GLN A 305 -22.14 -4.90 -18.73
N SER A 306 -23.10 -5.66 -18.18
CA SER A 306 -23.03 -6.19 -16.79
C SER A 306 -21.78 -7.03 -16.49
N VAL A 307 -21.19 -7.64 -17.52
CA VAL A 307 -19.94 -8.42 -17.45
C VAL A 307 -18.72 -7.54 -17.09
N PHE A 308 -18.77 -6.22 -17.34
CA PHE A 308 -17.72 -5.27 -16.98
C PHE A 308 -17.30 -5.40 -15.52
N LEU A 309 -18.27 -5.39 -14.60
CA LEU A 309 -18.01 -5.47 -13.16
C LEU A 309 -17.39 -6.82 -12.77
N ALA A 310 -17.84 -7.92 -13.38
CA ALA A 310 -17.25 -9.24 -13.17
C ALA A 310 -15.79 -9.29 -13.67
N GLY A 311 -15.50 -8.66 -14.83
CA GLY A 311 -14.14 -8.53 -15.36
C GLY A 311 -13.23 -7.68 -14.46
N VAL A 312 -13.71 -6.56 -13.92
CA VAL A 312 -12.98 -5.71 -12.97
C VAL A 312 -12.66 -6.47 -11.68
N ILE A 313 -13.57 -7.31 -11.19
CA ILE A 313 -13.34 -8.17 -10.01
C ILE A 313 -12.31 -9.27 -10.35
N ALA A 314 -12.47 -9.97 -11.47
CA ALA A 314 -11.56 -11.03 -11.90
C ALA A 314 -10.12 -10.52 -12.09
N ALA A 315 -9.94 -9.30 -12.62
CA ALA A 315 -8.63 -8.67 -12.78
C ALA A 315 -7.86 -8.50 -11.45
N ARG A 316 -8.56 -8.39 -10.31
CA ARG A 316 -7.91 -8.29 -8.99
C ARG A 316 -7.17 -9.56 -8.59
N ILE A 317 -7.61 -10.74 -9.05
CA ILE A 317 -6.92 -12.01 -8.80
C ILE A 317 -5.50 -11.95 -9.38
N GLY A 318 -5.36 -11.40 -10.60
CA GLY A 318 -4.06 -11.20 -11.24
C GLY A 318 -3.16 -10.23 -10.46
N LEU A 319 -3.71 -9.08 -10.05
CA LEU A 319 -2.98 -8.09 -9.24
C LEU A 319 -2.49 -8.66 -7.90
N TRP A 320 -3.35 -9.33 -7.13
CA TRP A 320 -2.96 -9.91 -5.84
C TRP A 320 -1.99 -11.09 -5.98
N SER A 321 -2.10 -11.86 -7.05
CA SER A 321 -1.14 -12.94 -7.37
C SER A 321 0.24 -12.37 -7.72
N PHE A 322 0.29 -11.26 -8.46
CA PHE A 322 1.52 -10.53 -8.75
C PHE A 322 2.15 -9.96 -7.47
N ASP A 323 1.39 -9.27 -6.62
CA ASP A 323 1.85 -8.75 -5.33
C ASP A 323 2.44 -9.84 -4.44
N LEU A 324 1.77 -11.00 -4.34
CA LEU A 324 2.27 -12.17 -3.61
C LEU A 324 3.59 -12.68 -4.19
N THR A 325 3.63 -12.88 -5.51
CA THR A 325 4.80 -13.41 -6.22
C THR A 325 6.01 -12.49 -6.08
N VAL A 326 5.84 -11.17 -6.24
CA VAL A 326 6.92 -10.19 -6.05
C VAL A 326 7.38 -10.14 -4.59
N THR A 327 6.45 -10.20 -3.63
CA THR A 327 6.80 -10.25 -2.20
C THR A 327 7.63 -11.50 -1.87
N GLN A 328 7.23 -12.66 -2.37
CA GLN A 328 7.95 -13.93 -2.18
C GLN A 328 9.30 -13.91 -2.89
N LEU A 329 9.38 -13.44 -4.13
CA LEU A 329 10.62 -13.31 -4.89
C LEU A 329 11.64 -12.44 -4.16
N LEU A 330 11.19 -11.32 -3.58
CA LEU A 330 12.02 -10.43 -2.75
C LEU A 330 12.49 -11.10 -1.46
N GLN A 331 11.63 -11.91 -0.82
CA GLN A 331 11.99 -12.64 0.40
C GLN A 331 13.00 -13.77 0.13
N GLU A 332 12.83 -14.51 -0.96
CA GLU A 332 13.68 -15.68 -1.26
C GLU A 332 15.02 -15.30 -1.91
N ASN A 333 15.04 -14.30 -2.80
CA ASN A 333 16.23 -13.99 -3.62
C ASN A 333 17.08 -12.84 -3.08
N VAL A 334 16.60 -12.07 -2.09
CA VAL A 334 17.34 -10.94 -1.52
C VAL A 334 17.77 -11.23 -0.08
N ILE A 335 19.04 -10.96 0.21
CA ILE A 335 19.67 -11.12 1.52
C ILE A 335 19.00 -10.18 2.53
N GLU A 336 18.80 -10.64 3.77
CA GLU A 336 17.99 -9.92 4.78
C GLU A 336 18.48 -8.48 5.04
N SER A 337 19.78 -8.22 4.92
CA SER A 337 20.41 -6.90 5.05
C SER A 337 20.02 -5.92 3.92
N GLU A 338 19.74 -6.42 2.72
CA GLU A 338 19.47 -5.59 1.53
C GLU A 338 17.97 -5.48 1.21
N ARG A 339 17.14 -6.40 1.73
CA ARG A 339 15.67 -6.39 1.53
C ARG A 339 15.05 -5.02 1.82
N GLY A 340 15.50 -4.33 2.86
CA GLY A 340 15.01 -3.00 3.22
C GLY A 340 15.28 -1.93 2.14
N ILE A 341 16.47 -1.95 1.54
CA ILE A 341 16.90 -1.00 0.50
C ILE A 341 16.13 -1.28 -0.80
N ILE A 342 16.08 -2.54 -1.24
CA ILE A 342 15.38 -2.91 -2.48
C ILE A 342 13.87 -2.65 -2.36
N ASN A 343 13.26 -2.96 -1.22
CA ASN A 343 11.86 -2.61 -0.95
C ASN A 343 11.65 -1.08 -0.95
N GLY A 344 12.60 -0.30 -0.43
CA GLY A 344 12.57 1.16 -0.51
C GLY A 344 12.53 1.68 -1.95
N VAL A 345 13.43 1.19 -2.80
CA VAL A 345 13.50 1.54 -4.22
C VAL A 345 12.22 1.13 -4.95
N GLN A 346 11.75 -0.11 -4.75
CA GLN A 346 10.50 -0.62 -5.34
C GLN A 346 9.30 0.27 -4.98
N ASN A 347 9.13 0.62 -3.71
CA ASN A 347 8.01 1.46 -3.28
C ASN A 347 8.11 2.90 -3.83
N SER A 348 9.32 3.47 -3.91
CA SER A 348 9.50 4.81 -4.52
C SER A 348 9.15 4.83 -6.01
N MET A 349 9.48 3.76 -6.75
CA MET A 349 9.13 3.62 -8.16
C MET A 349 7.62 3.42 -8.34
N ASN A 350 6.98 2.61 -7.48
CA ASN A 350 5.53 2.44 -7.48
C ASN A 350 4.80 3.78 -7.25
N TYR A 351 5.17 4.54 -6.21
CA TYR A 351 4.57 5.85 -5.95
C TYR A 351 4.78 6.85 -7.12
N LEU A 352 5.94 6.83 -7.78
CA LEU A 352 6.18 7.66 -8.96
C LEU A 352 5.23 7.30 -10.12
N LEU A 353 5.01 6.01 -10.37
CA LEU A 353 4.10 5.54 -11.41
C LEU A 353 2.62 5.75 -11.03
N ASP A 354 2.27 5.65 -9.74
CA ASP A 354 0.93 6.00 -9.23
C ASP A 354 0.62 7.48 -9.46
N LEU A 355 1.58 8.38 -9.22
CA LEU A 355 1.44 9.81 -9.54
C LEU A 355 1.21 10.03 -11.04
N MET A 356 1.99 9.37 -11.91
CA MET A 356 1.77 9.44 -13.36
C MET A 356 0.38 8.93 -13.76
N HIS A 357 -0.08 7.82 -13.17
CA HIS A 357 -1.42 7.28 -13.38
C HIS A 357 -2.51 8.30 -12.97
N PHE A 358 -2.43 8.92 -11.79
CA PHE A 358 -3.41 9.92 -11.38
C PHE A 358 -3.40 11.17 -12.28
N ILE A 359 -2.23 11.61 -12.75
CA ILE A 359 -2.13 12.69 -13.74
C ILE A 359 -2.83 12.29 -15.05
N MET A 360 -2.64 11.07 -15.55
CA MET A 360 -3.33 10.59 -16.75
C MET A 360 -4.85 10.58 -16.59
N VAL A 361 -5.38 10.18 -15.42
CA VAL A 361 -6.84 10.21 -15.15
C VAL A 361 -7.35 11.65 -15.02
N ILE A 362 -6.56 12.60 -14.50
CA ILE A 362 -6.91 14.03 -14.49
C ILE A 362 -6.98 14.62 -15.91
N LEU A 363 -6.08 14.20 -16.80
CA LEU A 363 -6.07 14.62 -18.21
C LEU A 363 -7.20 14.00 -19.03
N ALA A 364 -7.68 12.80 -18.67
CA ALA A 364 -8.78 12.09 -19.32
C ALA A 364 -9.83 11.59 -18.31
N PRO A 365 -10.60 12.48 -17.66
CA PRO A 365 -11.45 12.13 -16.53
C PRO A 365 -12.81 11.52 -16.91
N ASN A 366 -13.12 11.43 -18.21
CA ASN A 366 -14.38 10.92 -18.73
C ASN A 366 -14.29 9.39 -18.96
N PRO A 367 -15.27 8.58 -18.49
CA PRO A 367 -15.23 7.12 -18.64
C PRO A 367 -15.08 6.60 -20.09
N GLU A 368 -15.59 7.34 -21.08
CA GLU A 368 -15.46 7.01 -22.50
C GLU A 368 -14.00 7.02 -23.00
N ALA A 369 -13.17 7.92 -22.47
CA ALA A 369 -11.76 8.02 -22.82
C ALA A 369 -10.88 7.02 -22.04
N PHE A 370 -11.43 6.39 -20.99
CA PHE A 370 -10.68 5.50 -20.09
C PHE A 370 -10.08 4.27 -20.80
N GLY A 371 -10.68 3.82 -21.92
CA GLY A 371 -10.11 2.75 -22.74
C GLY A 371 -8.68 3.04 -23.21
N LEU A 372 -8.34 4.30 -23.51
CA LEU A 372 -6.97 4.67 -23.88
C LEU A 372 -5.99 4.47 -22.71
N LEU A 373 -6.41 4.76 -21.48
CA LEU A 373 -5.61 4.52 -20.28
C LEU A 373 -5.41 3.02 -20.02
N VAL A 374 -6.40 2.18 -20.36
CA VAL A 374 -6.26 0.71 -20.31
C VAL A 374 -5.20 0.23 -21.30
N LEU A 375 -5.16 0.75 -22.53
CA LEU A 375 -4.09 0.40 -23.49
C LEU A 375 -2.69 0.80 -22.99
N ILE A 376 -2.56 2.00 -22.42
CA ILE A 376 -1.31 2.45 -21.79
C ILE A 376 -0.92 1.49 -20.64
N SER A 377 -1.84 1.17 -19.74
CA SER A 377 -1.61 0.21 -18.65
C SER A 377 -1.15 -1.16 -19.16
N VAL A 378 -1.80 -1.72 -20.17
CA VAL A 378 -1.42 -3.01 -20.79
C VAL A 378 0.00 -2.95 -21.38
N SER A 379 0.39 -1.83 -22.00
CA SER A 379 1.75 -1.65 -22.52
C SER A 379 2.82 -1.64 -21.41
N PHE A 380 2.53 -1.03 -20.25
CA PHE A 380 3.43 -1.03 -19.09
C PHE A 380 3.54 -2.43 -18.48
N VAL A 381 2.43 -3.16 -18.36
CA VAL A 381 2.43 -4.57 -17.90
C VAL A 381 3.22 -5.47 -18.86
N ALA A 382 3.04 -5.32 -20.17
CA ALA A 382 3.79 -6.05 -21.18
C ALA A 382 5.30 -5.72 -21.12
N MET A 383 5.66 -4.46 -20.94
CA MET A 383 7.05 -4.04 -20.72
C MET A 383 7.66 -4.68 -19.47
N GLY A 384 6.94 -4.67 -18.34
CA GLY A 384 7.35 -5.32 -17.10
C GLY A 384 7.55 -6.84 -17.26
N HIS A 385 6.63 -7.50 -17.97
CA HIS A 385 6.74 -8.91 -18.32
C HIS A 385 7.99 -9.19 -19.19
N ILE A 386 8.27 -8.38 -20.20
CA ILE A 386 9.47 -8.52 -21.05
C ILE A 386 10.74 -8.30 -20.21
N MET A 387 10.78 -7.30 -19.32
CA MET A 387 11.92 -7.06 -18.44
C MET A 387 12.19 -8.25 -17.52
N TYR A 388 11.15 -8.77 -16.86
CA TYR A 388 11.26 -9.93 -15.98
C TYR A 388 11.65 -11.20 -16.74
N PHE A 389 11.07 -11.44 -17.92
CA PHE A 389 11.40 -12.59 -18.76
C PHE A 389 12.87 -12.56 -19.20
N ARG A 390 13.41 -11.40 -19.58
CA ARG A 390 14.83 -11.25 -19.93
C ARG A 390 15.75 -11.45 -18.72
N PHE A 391 15.35 -11.01 -17.53
CA PHE A 391 16.05 -11.32 -16.28
C PHE A 391 16.04 -12.83 -16.01
N ALA A 392 14.89 -13.48 -16.06
CA ALA A 392 14.73 -14.91 -15.82
C ALA A 392 15.54 -15.75 -16.83
N GLN A 393 15.55 -15.38 -18.12
CA GLN A 393 16.42 -15.99 -19.13
C GLN A 393 17.91 -15.87 -18.80
N LYS A 394 18.35 -14.71 -18.30
CA LYS A 394 19.75 -14.47 -17.92
C LYS A 394 20.17 -15.27 -16.68
N THR A 395 19.26 -15.44 -15.72
CA THR A 395 19.53 -16.09 -14.43
C THR A 395 19.38 -17.63 -14.50
N LEU A 396 18.34 -18.14 -15.16
CA LEU A 396 18.02 -19.58 -15.21
C LEU A 396 18.51 -20.27 -16.50
N GLY A 397 18.84 -19.52 -17.54
CA GLY A 397 19.34 -20.06 -18.81
C GLY A 397 18.44 -21.13 -19.41
N LYS A 398 19.00 -22.31 -19.69
CA LYS A 398 18.25 -23.46 -20.24
C LYS A 398 17.25 -24.07 -19.25
N GLN A 399 17.40 -23.87 -17.93
CA GLN A 399 16.48 -24.43 -16.94
C GLN A 399 15.12 -23.72 -16.92
N LEU A 400 15.00 -22.53 -17.52
CA LEU A 400 13.73 -21.79 -17.62
C LEU A 400 12.60 -22.60 -18.30
N PHE A 401 12.96 -23.51 -19.23
CA PHE A 401 12.01 -24.35 -19.97
C PHE A 401 11.94 -25.79 -19.44
N VAL A 402 12.69 -26.12 -18.37
CA VAL A 402 12.65 -27.44 -17.76
C VAL A 402 11.53 -27.46 -16.72
N CYS A 403 10.35 -27.93 -17.12
CA CYS A 403 9.34 -28.39 -16.17
C CYS A 403 9.85 -29.65 -15.48
N SER A 404 10.61 -29.49 -14.40
CA SER A 404 11.12 -30.60 -13.60
C SER A 404 9.95 -31.38 -13.01
N THR A 405 9.72 -32.59 -13.53
CA THR A 405 9.07 -33.63 -12.73
C THR A 405 9.97 -33.91 -11.52
N PRO A 406 9.42 -34.05 -10.29
CA PRO A 406 10.23 -34.30 -9.12
C PRO A 406 10.85 -35.69 -9.21
N ASP A 407 12.19 -35.76 -9.25
CA ASP A 407 12.95 -37.02 -9.29
C ASP A 407 12.71 -37.83 -8.00
N PRO A 408 12.10 -39.03 -8.05
CA PRO A 408 11.70 -39.77 -6.86
C PRO A 408 12.85 -40.61 -6.26
N LYS A 409 14.08 -40.09 -6.25
CA LYS A 409 15.28 -40.80 -5.76
C LYS A 409 16.26 -39.91 -4.98
N ALA A 410 15.80 -39.39 -3.85
CA ALA A 410 16.64 -38.79 -2.82
C ALA A 410 16.20 -39.21 -1.39
N THR A 411 16.07 -40.52 -1.14
CA THR A 411 15.77 -41.04 0.20
C THR A 411 16.34 -42.43 0.46
N SER A 412 17.58 -42.50 0.96
CA SER A 412 18.08 -43.64 1.75
C SER A 412 19.41 -43.30 2.44
N PRO A 413 19.41 -42.97 3.75
CA PRO A 413 20.62 -42.96 4.55
C PRO A 413 20.87 -44.35 5.18
N ASN A 414 22.15 -44.71 5.29
CA ASN A 414 22.72 -45.75 6.16
C ASN A 414 22.42 -47.24 5.88
N SER A 415 23.45 -47.97 5.43
CA SER A 415 23.72 -49.35 5.86
C SER A 415 25.25 -49.56 5.92
N PRO A 416 25.82 -50.15 6.99
CA PRO A 416 27.26 -50.20 7.21
C PRO A 416 27.97 -51.30 6.42
N SER A 417 29.30 -51.14 6.30
CA SER A 417 30.22 -52.14 5.76
C SER A 417 30.21 -53.46 6.54
N CYS A 418 30.16 -54.58 5.84
CA CYS A 418 30.55 -55.88 6.39
C CYS A 418 31.36 -56.67 5.34
N ASN A 419 32.63 -56.95 5.66
CA ASN A 419 33.39 -58.02 4.99
C ASN A 419 32.71 -59.37 5.39
N THR A 420 32.81 -60.50 4.69
CA THR A 420 34.04 -61.26 4.39
C THR A 420 33.67 -62.52 3.56
N SER A 421 34.64 -63.06 2.80
CA SER A 421 34.84 -64.49 2.47
C SER A 421 33.94 -65.25 1.46
N THR A 422 34.63 -65.88 0.49
CA THR A 422 34.38 -67.21 -0.14
C THR A 422 33.08 -67.41 -0.96
N VAL A 423 33.08 -68.07 -2.12
CA VAL A 423 34.07 -68.98 -2.76
C VAL A 423 34.44 -68.48 -4.16
#